data_AF-A0A957M2R1-F1
#
_entry.id   AF-A0A957M2R1-F1
#
_cell.length_a   1.000
_cell.length_b   1.000
_cell.length_c   1.000
_cell.angle_alpha   90.00
_cell.angle_beta   90.00
_cell.angle_gamma   90.00
#
_symmetry.space_group_name_H-M   'P 1'
#
loop_
_entity.id
_entity.type
_entity.pdbx_description
1 polymer ?
#
loop_
_entity_poly.entity_id
_entity_poly.type
_entity_poly.pdbx_seq_one_letter_code
_entity_poly.pdbx_strand_id
1 'polypeptide(L)'
;IALSRICGPDDIITPFMISEDEELRMSMGGRAPQHYLPKPRDHSVKGLIQWVWTRKRKPLLMSHSSAQEIKAHVGTLVWDTYFKFCFERNPWDRVISHYYFRHQSEPRPTLARYVAAQRFRRLKRAGIDLYTINGVVVVDRICRYENLAADLDAVRRQLGIPEALELPFAKSQFRLDRRSYRDILDDDQRTKIAEFFKDEINLMGYEF
;
A
#
# COMPACT_ATOMS: atom_id res chain seq x y z
N ILE A 1 -0.73 -5.06 8.92
CA ILE A 1 -0.88 -6.27 9.76
C ILE A 1 0.05 -6.17 10.97
N ALA A 2 1.37 -6.31 10.83
CA ALA A 2 2.30 -6.32 11.97
C ALA A 2 2.12 -5.16 12.97
N LEU A 3 2.01 -3.93 12.47
CA LEU A 3 1.89 -2.72 13.30
C LEU A 3 0.58 -2.62 14.07
N SER A 4 -0.49 -3.32 13.69
CA SER A 4 -1.77 -3.19 14.40
C SER A 4 -1.76 -3.84 15.79
N ARG A 5 -0.71 -4.61 16.13
CA ARG A 5 -0.50 -5.19 17.48
C ARG A 5 -0.13 -4.15 18.52
N ILE A 6 0.62 -3.14 18.09
CA ILE A 6 1.14 -2.08 18.98
C ILE A 6 0.26 -0.84 19.02
N CYS A 7 -0.79 -0.79 18.18
CA CYS A 7 -1.71 0.33 18.16
C CYS A 7 -2.51 0.44 19.47
N GLY A 8 -2.79 1.65 19.92
CA GLY A 8 -3.65 2.00 21.03
C GLY A 8 -5.14 2.02 20.67
N PRO A 9 -6.03 2.23 21.66
CA PRO A 9 -7.48 2.22 21.46
C PRO A 9 -7.99 3.40 20.63
N ASP A 10 -7.20 4.46 20.48
CA ASP A 10 -7.56 5.68 19.75
C ASP A 10 -6.90 5.78 18.37
N ASP A 11 -6.03 4.82 18.02
CA ASP A 11 -5.32 4.82 16.73
C ASP A 11 -6.26 4.51 15.57
N ILE A 12 -6.00 5.11 14.41
CA ILE A 12 -6.76 4.82 13.20
C ILE A 12 -6.22 3.55 12.54
N ILE A 13 -7.09 2.55 12.40
CA ILE A 13 -6.76 1.31 11.70
C ILE A 13 -7.82 1.08 10.62
N THR A 14 -7.40 1.09 9.37
CA THR A 14 -8.30 0.88 8.23
C THR A 14 -8.56 -0.61 7.98
N PRO A 15 -9.70 -0.97 7.36
CA PRO A 15 -9.95 -2.33 6.91
C PRO A 15 -9.15 -2.64 5.64
N PHE A 16 -8.69 -3.89 5.53
CA PHE A 16 -8.23 -4.51 4.31
C PHE A 16 -9.43 -4.85 3.42
N MET A 17 -9.19 -4.88 2.11
CA MET A 17 -10.22 -5.30 1.15
C MET A 17 -10.39 -6.83 1.08
N ILE A 18 -9.41 -7.58 1.58
CA ILE A 18 -9.34 -9.05 1.51
C ILE A 18 -9.56 -9.59 2.93
N SER A 19 -10.57 -10.45 3.10
CA SER A 19 -10.95 -11.05 4.39
C SER A 19 -9.81 -11.83 5.03
N GLU A 20 -9.02 -12.53 4.23
CA GLU A 20 -7.92 -13.37 4.66
C GLU A 20 -6.80 -12.52 5.33
N ASP A 21 -6.62 -11.27 4.91
CA ASP A 21 -5.69 -10.35 5.56
C ASP A 21 -6.20 -9.90 6.94
N GLU A 22 -7.53 -9.79 7.10
CA GLU A 22 -8.16 -9.50 8.39
C GLU A 22 -8.03 -10.67 9.36
N GLU A 23 -8.31 -11.88 8.88
CA GLU A 23 -8.15 -13.10 9.67
C GLU A 23 -6.69 -13.28 10.12
N LEU A 24 -5.74 -13.07 9.21
CA LEU A 24 -4.32 -13.13 9.52
C LEU A 24 -3.89 -12.06 10.53
N ARG A 25 -4.48 -10.86 10.46
CA ARG A 25 -4.24 -9.81 11.44
C ARG A 25 -4.70 -10.22 12.83
N MET A 26 -5.89 -10.80 12.92
CA MET A 26 -6.47 -11.26 14.19
C MET A 26 -5.70 -12.45 14.77
N SER A 27 -5.29 -13.41 13.94
CA SER A 27 -4.51 -14.58 14.38
C SER A 27 -3.13 -14.22 14.91
N MET A 28 -2.55 -13.11 14.44
CA MET A 28 -1.29 -12.55 14.94
C MET A 28 -1.47 -11.62 16.16
N GLY A 29 -2.66 -11.54 16.74
CA GLY A 29 -2.95 -10.67 17.90
C GLY A 29 -3.03 -9.18 17.56
N GLY A 30 -3.21 -8.83 16.29
CA GLY A 30 -3.38 -7.45 15.86
C GLY A 30 -4.80 -6.94 16.14
N ARG A 31 -4.95 -5.62 16.32
CA ARG A 31 -6.26 -4.99 16.54
C ARG A 31 -7.10 -4.87 15.27
N ALA A 32 -8.41 -5.02 15.42
CA ALA A 32 -9.40 -4.86 14.35
C ALA A 32 -9.44 -3.42 13.79
N PRO A 33 -10.05 -3.19 12.62
CA PRO A 33 -10.26 -1.84 12.09
C PRO A 33 -11.04 -0.95 13.07
N GLN A 34 -10.56 0.28 13.27
CA GLN A 34 -11.14 1.25 14.21
C GLN A 34 -10.90 2.69 13.73
N HIS A 35 -11.77 3.62 14.14
CA HIS A 35 -11.68 5.07 13.88
C HIS A 35 -11.51 5.53 12.42
N TYR A 36 -11.83 4.67 11.45
CA TYR A 36 -11.72 4.98 10.02
C TYR A 36 -13.05 5.48 9.40
N LEU A 37 -14.16 5.43 10.15
CA LEU A 37 -15.47 5.92 9.71
C LEU A 37 -15.79 7.29 10.35
N PRO A 38 -16.52 8.17 9.65
CA PRO A 38 -16.94 9.44 10.23
C PRO A 38 -17.85 9.22 11.44
N LYS A 39 -17.69 10.05 12.47
CA LYS A 39 -18.63 10.06 13.60
C LYS A 39 -19.99 10.56 13.08
N PRO A 40 -21.12 10.15 13.69
CA PRO A 40 -22.45 10.59 13.26
C PRO A 40 -22.57 12.12 13.10
N ARG A 41 -21.93 12.87 14.00
CA ARG A 41 -21.92 14.34 14.03
C ARG A 41 -21.05 15.01 12.95
N ASP A 42 -20.16 14.27 12.29
CA ASP A 42 -19.17 14.81 11.33
C ASP A 42 -19.61 14.62 9.87
N HIS A 43 -20.88 14.24 9.61
CA HIS A 43 -21.38 14.10 8.24
C HIS A 43 -21.58 15.47 7.60
N SER A 44 -20.95 15.72 6.45
CA SER A 44 -21.38 16.79 5.56
C SER A 44 -22.81 16.54 5.08
N VAL A 45 -23.54 17.58 4.67
CA VAL A 45 -24.94 17.44 4.18
C VAL A 45 -25.05 16.37 3.07
N LYS A 46 -24.07 16.29 2.17
CA LYS A 46 -23.99 15.23 1.15
C LYS A 46 -23.75 13.83 1.75
N GLY A 47 -22.88 13.73 2.76
CA GLY A 47 -22.63 12.48 3.49
C GLY A 47 -23.85 11.99 4.26
N LEU A 48 -24.64 12.91 4.81
CA LEU A 48 -25.90 12.60 5.49
C LEU A 48 -26.94 12.06 4.51
N ILE A 49 -27.10 12.70 3.35
CA ILE A 49 -28.00 12.23 2.28
C ILE A 49 -27.61 10.82 1.82
N GLN A 50 -26.32 10.59 1.53
CA GLN A 50 -25.86 9.26 1.13
C GLN A 50 -26.12 8.20 2.22
N TRP A 51 -25.88 8.53 3.49
CA TRP A 51 -26.15 7.62 4.60
C TRP A 51 -27.65 7.31 4.73
N VAL A 52 -28.53 8.31 4.61
CA VAL A 52 -29.98 8.10 4.65
C VAL A 52 -30.45 7.15 3.53
N TRP A 53 -29.91 7.32 2.32
CA TRP A 53 -30.30 6.54 1.15
C TRP A 53 -29.68 5.14 1.09
N THR A 54 -28.42 4.99 1.48
CA THR A 54 -27.68 3.72 1.30
C THR A 54 -27.50 2.94 2.61
N ARG A 55 -27.75 3.58 3.75
CA ARG A 55 -27.35 3.14 5.10
C ARG A 55 -25.87 2.81 5.24
N LYS A 56 -25.02 3.23 4.29
CA LYS A 56 -23.57 3.02 4.29
C LYS A 56 -22.84 4.33 4.58
N ARG A 57 -21.90 4.31 5.53
CA ARG A 57 -21.01 5.44 5.81
C ARG A 57 -19.80 5.36 4.88
N LYS A 58 -19.47 6.45 4.19
CA LYS A 58 -18.22 6.54 3.43
C LYS A 58 -17.05 6.65 4.42
N PRO A 59 -16.03 5.79 4.35
CA PRO A 59 -14.88 5.87 5.24
C PRO A 59 -14.09 7.17 5.06
N LEU A 60 -13.54 7.68 6.15
CA LEU A 60 -12.63 8.83 6.17
C LEU A 60 -11.28 8.46 5.55
N LEU A 61 -10.79 7.26 5.89
CA LEU A 61 -9.55 6.70 5.39
C LEU A 61 -9.76 5.25 4.98
N MET A 62 -9.05 4.82 3.94
CA MET A 62 -9.07 3.45 3.45
C MET A 62 -7.64 2.89 3.36
N SER A 63 -7.54 1.57 3.18
CA SER A 63 -6.31 0.98 2.66
C SER A 63 -5.90 1.72 1.37
N HIS A 64 -4.65 2.19 1.31
CA HIS A 64 -4.10 3.04 0.24
C HIS A 64 -4.67 4.47 0.16
N SER A 65 -5.11 5.07 1.26
CA SER A 65 -5.31 6.53 1.29
C SER A 65 -3.98 7.26 1.06
N SER A 66 -4.01 8.31 0.24
CA SER A 66 -2.80 9.10 -0.05
C SER A 66 -2.40 9.98 1.13
N ALA A 67 -1.15 10.42 1.15
CA ALA A 67 -0.65 11.38 2.12
C ALA A 67 -1.47 12.68 2.13
N GLN A 68 -1.97 13.10 0.95
CA GLN A 68 -2.86 14.26 0.85
C GLN A 68 -4.20 14.03 1.57
N GLU A 69 -4.82 12.86 1.39
CA GLU A 69 -6.07 12.50 2.07
C GLU A 69 -5.87 12.39 3.59
N ILE A 70 -4.79 11.75 4.02
CA ILE A 70 -4.47 11.61 5.45
C ILE A 70 -4.18 12.97 6.07
N LYS A 71 -3.36 13.82 5.44
CA LYS A 71 -3.06 15.18 5.92
C LYS A 71 -4.32 16.03 6.02
N ALA A 72 -5.22 15.96 5.02
CA ALA A 72 -6.51 16.66 5.07
C ALA A 72 -7.40 16.15 6.21
N HIS A 73 -7.30 14.86 6.57
CA HIS A 73 -8.09 14.27 7.64
C HIS A 73 -7.56 14.62 9.05
N VAL A 74 -6.27 14.43 9.31
CA VAL A 74 -5.69 14.65 10.64
C VAL A 74 -5.37 16.12 10.91
N GLY A 75 -5.27 16.93 9.86
CA GLY A 75 -4.89 18.34 9.92
C GLY A 75 -3.38 18.54 9.98
N THR A 76 -2.91 19.71 9.52
CA THR A 76 -1.47 20.03 9.40
C THR A 76 -0.72 19.94 10.72
N LEU A 77 -1.31 20.44 11.83
CA LEU A 77 -0.65 20.43 13.14
C LEU A 77 -0.35 19.02 13.64
N VAL A 78 -1.26 18.07 13.44
CA VAL A 78 -1.05 16.66 13.82
C VAL A 78 -0.15 15.97 12.81
N TRP A 79 -0.35 16.24 11.52
CA TRP A 79 0.49 15.68 10.46
C TRP A 79 1.97 15.98 10.70
N ASP A 80 2.32 17.21 11.05
CA ASP A 80 3.71 17.63 11.20
C ASP A 80 4.39 17.01 12.44
N THR A 81 3.65 16.50 13.43
CA THR A 81 4.23 15.81 14.60
C THR A 81 4.48 14.32 14.40
N TYR A 82 3.88 13.71 13.37
CA TYR A 82 3.98 12.27 13.14
C TYR A 82 5.26 11.90 12.38
N PHE A 83 5.85 10.75 12.70
CA PHE A 83 6.77 10.08 11.79
C PHE A 83 5.98 9.29 10.74
N LYS A 84 6.29 9.49 9.47
CA LYS A 84 5.54 8.97 8.32
C LYS A 84 6.46 8.12 7.48
N PHE A 85 6.02 6.92 7.16
CA PHE A 85 6.77 6.04 6.27
C PHE A 85 5.84 5.25 5.36
N CYS A 86 6.37 4.81 4.23
CA CYS A 86 5.70 3.92 3.30
C CYS A 86 6.66 2.84 2.79
N PHE A 87 6.14 1.91 2.00
CA PHE A 87 6.93 0.91 1.28
C PHE A 87 6.79 1.12 -0.22
N GLU A 88 7.91 1.04 -0.92
CA GLU A 88 7.98 1.01 -2.37
C GLU A 88 8.66 -0.29 -2.81
N ARG A 89 8.24 -0.83 -3.95
CA ARG A 89 8.80 -2.05 -4.53
C ARG A 89 9.36 -1.73 -5.90
N ASN A 90 10.46 -2.39 -6.26
CA ASN A 90 11.05 -2.36 -7.59
C ASN A 90 9.95 -2.49 -8.66
N PRO A 91 9.78 -1.51 -9.57
CA PRO A 91 8.65 -1.47 -10.49
C PRO A 91 8.51 -2.69 -11.40
N TRP A 92 9.62 -3.26 -11.87
CA TRP A 92 9.60 -4.48 -12.70
C TRP A 92 9.04 -5.65 -11.91
N ASP A 93 9.53 -5.85 -10.69
CA ASP A 93 9.06 -6.92 -9.81
C ASP A 93 7.61 -6.69 -9.32
N ARG A 94 7.25 -5.42 -9.10
CA ARG A 94 5.90 -4.96 -8.73
C ARG A 94 4.88 -5.29 -9.81
N VAL A 95 5.21 -5.09 -11.10
CA VAL A 95 4.33 -5.41 -12.23
C VAL A 95 4.09 -6.91 -12.35
N ILE A 96 5.13 -7.74 -12.21
CA ILE A 96 5.00 -9.21 -12.23
C ILE A 96 4.10 -9.66 -11.07
N SER A 97 4.35 -9.15 -9.86
CA SER A 97 3.54 -9.48 -8.70
C SER A 97 2.07 -9.08 -8.89
N HIS A 98 1.81 -7.91 -9.47
CA HIS A 98 0.45 -7.46 -9.75
C HIS A 98 -0.23 -8.28 -10.86
N TYR A 99 0.51 -8.72 -11.88
CA TYR A 99 0.00 -9.63 -12.91
C TYR A 99 -0.56 -10.91 -12.29
N TYR A 100 0.22 -11.57 -11.44
CA TYR A 100 -0.19 -12.80 -10.74
C TYR A 100 -1.33 -12.55 -9.76
N PHE A 101 -1.27 -11.46 -8.99
CA PHE A 101 -2.35 -11.09 -8.06
C PHE A 101 -3.70 -10.88 -8.78
N ARG A 102 -3.68 -10.34 -10.00
CA ARG A 102 -4.88 -10.09 -10.81
C ARG A 102 -5.39 -11.33 -11.56
N HIS A 103 -4.56 -12.34 -11.78
CA HIS A 103 -4.89 -13.54 -12.56
C HIS A 103 -4.55 -14.80 -11.75
N GLN A 104 -5.31 -15.00 -10.67
CA GLN A 104 -5.11 -16.12 -9.76
C GLN A 104 -5.62 -17.45 -10.34
N SER A 105 -6.54 -17.41 -11.32
CA SER A 105 -7.13 -18.56 -11.99
C SER A 105 -6.78 -18.61 -13.48
N GLU A 106 -6.82 -19.82 -14.05
CA GLU A 106 -6.68 -20.03 -15.50
C GLU A 106 -8.01 -19.85 -16.25
N PRO A 107 -7.99 -19.53 -17.56
CA PRO A 107 -6.80 -19.20 -18.35
C PRO A 107 -6.34 -17.75 -18.14
N ARG A 108 -5.04 -17.54 -17.96
CA ARG A 108 -4.44 -16.20 -17.85
C ARG A 108 -3.90 -15.67 -19.20
N PRO A 109 -3.98 -14.36 -19.46
CA PRO A 109 -3.26 -13.76 -20.58
C PRO A 109 -1.76 -13.88 -20.36
N THR A 110 -0.95 -13.91 -21.41
CA THR A 110 0.51 -13.88 -21.27
C THR A 110 0.97 -12.57 -20.60
N LEU A 111 2.10 -12.61 -19.90
CA LEU A 111 2.71 -11.42 -19.30
C LEU A 111 3.00 -10.35 -20.37
N ALA A 112 3.46 -10.75 -21.56
CA ALA A 112 3.67 -9.85 -22.69
C ALA A 112 2.39 -9.10 -23.07
N ARG A 113 1.25 -9.79 -23.23
CA ARG A 113 -0.05 -9.17 -23.51
C ARG A 113 -0.50 -8.26 -22.36
N TYR A 114 -0.24 -8.66 -21.13
CA TYR A 114 -0.59 -7.87 -19.95
C TYR A 114 0.17 -6.53 -19.91
N VAL A 115 1.48 -6.57 -20.19
CA VAL A 115 2.35 -5.39 -20.21
C VAL A 115 2.02 -4.50 -21.40
N ALA A 116 1.86 -5.08 -22.60
CA ALA A 116 1.50 -4.34 -23.81
C ALA A 116 0.17 -3.58 -23.67
N ALA A 117 -0.83 -4.18 -23.01
CA ALA A 117 -2.11 -3.54 -22.72
C ALA A 117 -2.05 -2.55 -21.53
N GLN A 118 -0.87 -2.33 -20.93
CA GLN A 118 -0.64 -1.50 -19.75
C GLN A 118 -1.65 -1.77 -18.63
N ARG A 119 -1.98 -3.04 -18.37
CA ARG A 119 -2.97 -3.41 -17.34
C ARG A 119 -2.51 -3.13 -15.90
N PHE A 120 -1.29 -2.63 -15.74
CA PHE A 120 -0.69 -2.20 -14.48
C PHE A 120 -0.82 -0.68 -14.23
N ARG A 121 -1.48 0.10 -15.10
CA ARG A 121 -1.59 1.58 -14.95
C ARG A 121 -2.13 2.03 -13.60
N ARG A 122 -3.00 1.24 -12.96
CA ARG A 122 -3.54 1.54 -11.64
C ARG A 122 -2.49 1.52 -10.53
N LEU A 123 -1.34 0.86 -10.74
CA LEU A 123 -0.25 0.83 -9.78
C LEU A 123 0.40 2.19 -9.57
N LYS A 124 0.36 3.13 -10.53
CA LYS A 124 0.91 4.48 -10.32
C LYS A 124 0.18 5.19 -9.17
N ARG A 125 -1.16 5.11 -9.16
CA ARG A 125 -2.01 5.63 -8.08
C ARG A 125 -1.82 4.93 -6.74
N ALA A 126 -1.31 3.71 -6.77
CA ALA A 126 -0.99 2.91 -5.58
C ALA A 126 0.51 2.93 -5.24
N GLY A 127 1.30 3.78 -5.92
CA GLY A 127 2.73 3.93 -5.78
C GLY A 127 3.07 5.36 -5.37
N ILE A 128 3.82 6.08 -6.21
CA ILE A 128 4.33 7.42 -5.90
C ILE A 128 3.27 8.44 -5.53
N ASP A 129 2.07 8.33 -6.10
CA ASP A 129 0.94 9.23 -5.81
C ASP A 129 0.46 9.11 -4.35
N LEU A 130 0.79 8.02 -3.64
CA LEU A 130 0.39 7.83 -2.24
C LEU A 130 1.24 8.60 -1.25
N TYR A 131 2.50 8.91 -1.58
CA TYR A 131 3.45 9.53 -0.65
C TYR A 131 4.05 10.83 -1.19
N THR A 132 3.48 11.37 -2.27
CA THR A 132 3.84 12.67 -2.81
C THR A 132 2.66 13.64 -2.81
N ILE A 133 2.96 14.94 -2.68
CA ILE A 133 2.00 16.04 -2.87
C ILE A 133 2.65 17.02 -3.84
N ASN A 134 2.00 17.30 -4.96
CA ASN A 134 2.55 18.14 -6.04
C ASN A 134 3.95 17.68 -6.51
N GLY A 135 4.17 16.36 -6.55
CA GLY A 135 5.44 15.76 -6.97
C GLY A 135 6.55 15.77 -5.92
N VAL A 136 6.31 16.32 -4.73
CA VAL A 136 7.27 16.34 -3.62
C VAL A 136 6.97 15.20 -2.66
N VAL A 137 7.99 14.44 -2.25
CA VAL A 137 7.87 13.41 -1.22
C VAL A 137 7.51 14.06 0.12
N VAL A 138 6.43 13.59 0.75
CA VAL A 138 5.91 14.15 2.01
C VAL A 138 5.91 13.16 3.17
N VAL A 139 6.61 12.04 3.01
CA VAL A 139 6.88 11.07 4.07
C VAL A 139 8.34 11.18 4.50
N ASP A 140 8.63 10.81 5.74
CA ASP A 140 9.96 10.91 6.34
C ASP A 140 10.86 9.74 5.91
N ARG A 141 10.27 8.58 5.54
CA ARG A 141 11.02 7.41 5.07
C ARG A 141 10.26 6.60 4.00
N ILE A 142 10.95 6.25 2.92
CA ILE A 142 10.47 5.27 1.94
C ILE A 142 11.29 3.99 2.14
N CYS A 143 10.62 2.92 2.55
CA CYS A 143 11.21 1.60 2.76
C CYS A 143 11.17 0.77 1.47
N ARG A 144 12.17 -0.10 1.27
CA ARG A 144 12.25 -1.01 0.12
C ARG A 144 11.60 -2.35 0.46
N TYR A 145 10.68 -2.79 -0.38
CA TYR A 145 10.03 -4.08 -0.22
C TYR A 145 11.01 -5.26 -0.32
N GLU A 146 12.09 -5.12 -1.09
CA GLU A 146 13.14 -6.14 -1.23
C GLU A 146 13.91 -6.35 0.08
N ASN A 147 13.96 -5.31 0.92
CA ASN A 147 14.62 -5.32 2.23
C ASN A 147 13.59 -5.25 3.37
N LEU A 148 12.36 -5.75 3.15
CA LEU A 148 11.20 -5.55 4.03
C LEU A 148 11.49 -5.79 5.51
N ALA A 149 12.16 -6.89 5.86
CA ALA A 149 12.49 -7.21 7.25
C ALA A 149 13.47 -6.20 7.87
N ALA A 150 14.54 -5.86 7.16
CA ALA A 150 15.56 -4.93 7.64
C ALA A 150 15.01 -3.49 7.74
N ASP A 151 14.23 -3.05 6.75
CA ASP A 151 13.64 -1.72 6.77
C ASP A 151 12.52 -1.58 7.80
N LEU A 152 11.70 -2.62 7.99
CA LEU A 152 10.70 -2.63 9.05
C LEU A 152 11.36 -2.61 10.44
N ASP A 153 12.47 -3.32 10.63
CA ASP A 153 13.22 -3.28 11.89
C ASP A 153 13.86 -1.90 12.12
N ALA A 154 14.33 -1.23 11.07
CA ALA A 154 14.82 0.14 11.19
C ALA A 154 13.70 1.13 11.58
N VAL A 155 12.50 0.98 10.99
CA VAL A 155 11.30 1.74 11.39
C VAL A 155 10.94 1.46 12.85
N ARG A 156 10.96 0.18 13.26
CA ARG A 156 10.69 -0.23 14.64
C ARG A 156 11.60 0.50 15.62
N ARG A 157 12.91 0.51 15.37
CA ARG A 157 13.90 1.19 16.22
C ARG A 157 13.68 2.69 16.26
N GLN A 158 13.35 3.31 15.11
CA GLN A 158 13.06 4.74 15.02
C GLN A 158 11.82 5.14 15.82
N LEU A 159 10.81 4.26 15.87
CA LEU A 159 9.59 4.45 16.66
C LEU A 159 9.75 4.09 18.15
N GLY A 160 10.92 3.59 18.57
CA GLY A 160 11.16 3.15 19.94
C GLY A 160 10.35 1.92 20.35
N ILE A 161 9.93 1.08 19.40
CA ILE A 161 9.14 -0.12 19.68
C ILE A 161 10.09 -1.23 20.17
N PRO A 162 9.94 -1.71 21.42
CA PRO A 162 10.89 -2.66 21.99
C PRO A 162 10.78 -4.05 21.36
N GLU A 163 9.56 -4.49 21.05
CA GLU A 163 9.26 -5.83 20.55
C GLU A 163 9.51 -5.96 19.03
N ALA A 164 10.10 -7.08 18.62
CA ALA A 164 10.29 -7.37 17.21
C ALA A 164 8.94 -7.47 16.48
N LEU A 165 8.84 -6.86 15.30
CA LEU A 165 7.64 -6.94 14.47
C LEU A 165 7.72 -8.18 13.59
N GLU A 166 6.81 -9.13 13.80
CA GLU A 166 6.70 -10.32 12.96
C GLU A 166 6.02 -9.97 11.64
N LEU A 167 6.69 -10.30 10.53
CA LEU A 167 6.13 -10.14 9.19
C LEU A 167 5.20 -11.32 8.87
N PRO A 168 3.94 -11.08 8.51
CA PRO A 168 3.08 -12.13 8.00
C PRO A 168 3.56 -12.62 6.64
N PHE A 169 3.45 -13.93 6.40
CA PHE A 169 3.48 -14.49 5.04
C PHE A 169 2.13 -14.24 4.34
N ALA A 170 1.84 -12.97 4.04
CA ALA A 170 0.63 -12.59 3.32
C ALA A 170 0.87 -12.63 1.80
N LYS A 171 -0.03 -13.27 1.06
CA LYS A 171 -0.16 -13.17 -0.41
C LYS A 171 1.04 -13.66 -1.24
N SER A 172 2.03 -14.31 -0.63
CA SER A 172 3.20 -14.86 -1.32
C SER A 172 2.83 -16.03 -2.25
N GLN A 173 1.67 -16.63 -2.07
CA GLN A 173 1.16 -17.74 -2.87
C GLN A 173 0.68 -17.34 -4.26
N PHE A 174 0.34 -16.06 -4.49
CA PHE A 174 -0.21 -15.65 -5.78
C PHE A 174 0.83 -15.65 -6.90
N ARG A 175 2.08 -15.29 -6.59
CA ARG A 175 3.17 -15.30 -7.58
C ARG A 175 3.67 -16.73 -7.79
N LEU A 176 3.37 -17.30 -8.95
CA LEU A 176 3.82 -18.65 -9.30
C LEU A 176 5.27 -18.69 -9.78
N ASP A 177 5.69 -17.73 -10.61
CA ASP A 177 7.07 -17.66 -11.10
C ASP A 177 7.96 -16.87 -10.14
N ARG A 178 8.91 -17.56 -9.50
CA ARG A 178 9.82 -16.98 -8.50
C ARG A 178 11.19 -16.59 -9.05
N ARG A 179 11.40 -16.69 -10.37
CA ARG A 179 12.63 -16.20 -11.00
C ARG A 179 12.78 -14.69 -10.80
N SER A 180 14.00 -14.21 -11.01
CA SER A 180 14.28 -12.77 -11.01
C SER A 180 13.44 -12.09 -12.09
N TYR A 181 13.00 -10.85 -11.84
CA TYR A 181 12.33 -10.07 -12.86
C TYR A 181 13.22 -9.87 -14.11
N ARG A 182 14.55 -9.95 -13.96
CA ARG A 182 15.54 -9.95 -15.04
C ARG A 182 15.43 -11.14 -15.98
N ASP A 183 15.00 -12.29 -15.47
CA ASP A 183 14.86 -13.53 -16.25
C ASP A 183 13.44 -13.72 -16.83
N ILE A 184 12.48 -12.93 -16.32
CA ILE A 184 11.07 -13.03 -16.68
C ILE A 184 10.70 -12.03 -17.78
N LEU A 185 11.26 -10.83 -17.73
CA LEU A 185 10.91 -9.73 -18.63
C LEU A 185 11.89 -9.65 -19.79
N ASP A 186 11.36 -9.50 -21.00
CA ASP A 186 12.15 -9.15 -22.17
C ASP A 186 12.47 -7.63 -22.21
N ASP A 187 13.29 -7.22 -23.18
CA ASP A 187 13.75 -5.84 -23.34
C ASP A 187 12.61 -4.84 -23.63
N ASP A 188 11.57 -5.26 -24.37
CA ASP A 188 10.41 -4.42 -24.68
C ASP A 188 9.57 -4.19 -23.41
N GLN A 189 9.32 -5.24 -22.63
CA GLN A 189 8.61 -5.16 -21.36
C GLN A 189 9.40 -4.35 -20.33
N ARG A 190 10.71 -4.58 -20.22
CA ARG A 190 11.62 -3.80 -19.37
C ARG A 190 11.48 -2.31 -19.66
N THR A 191 11.58 -1.93 -20.93
CA THR A 191 11.56 -0.53 -21.38
C THR A 191 10.20 0.11 -21.09
N LYS A 192 9.10 -0.55 -21.44
CA LYS A 192 7.73 -0.05 -21.19
C LYS A 192 7.44 0.18 -19.71
N ILE A 193 7.89 -0.75 -18.85
CA ILE A 193 7.73 -0.62 -17.41
C ILE A 193 8.61 0.52 -16.88
N ALA A 194 9.85 0.64 -17.37
CA ALA A 194 10.78 1.69 -16.96
C ALA A 194 10.25 3.09 -17.31
N GLU A 195 9.74 3.28 -18.53
CA GLU A 195 9.15 4.54 -18.96
C GLU A 195 7.94 4.94 -18.12
N PHE A 196 7.07 3.96 -17.80
CA PHE A 196 5.84 4.22 -17.05
C PHE A 196 6.09 4.59 -15.59
N PHE A 197 7.11 3.97 -14.96
CA PHE A 197 7.48 4.18 -13.55
C PHE A 197 8.81 4.94 -13.40
N LYS A 198 9.15 5.80 -14.38
CA LYS A 198 10.40 6.56 -14.38
C LYS A 198 10.58 7.40 -13.11
N ASP A 199 9.48 7.92 -12.57
CA ASP A 199 9.49 8.79 -11.40
C ASP A 199 9.92 7.99 -10.16
N GLU A 200 9.32 6.81 -9.93
CA GLU A 200 9.74 5.87 -8.87
C GLU A 200 11.16 5.35 -9.05
N ILE A 201 11.54 5.01 -10.28
CA ILE A 201 12.87 4.48 -10.59
C ILE A 201 13.95 5.51 -10.27
N ASN A 202 13.77 6.75 -10.72
CA ASN A 202 14.71 7.83 -10.46
C ASN A 202 14.76 8.19 -8.97
N LEU A 203 13.60 8.27 -8.31
CA LEU A 203 13.51 8.57 -6.89
C LEU A 203 14.24 7.53 -6.03
N MET A 204 14.06 6.25 -6.35
CA MET A 204 14.58 5.15 -5.54
C MET A 204 15.93 4.61 -6.04
N GLY A 205 16.45 5.12 -7.16
CA GLY A 205 17.65 4.60 -7.81
C GLY A 205 17.52 3.10 -8.14
N TYR A 206 16.37 2.68 -8.67
CA TYR A 206 16.20 1.29 -9.09
C TYR A 206 16.93 1.02 -10.40
N GLU A 207 17.53 -0.16 -10.49
CA GLU A 207 18.21 -0.63 -11.69
C GLU A 207 17.60 -1.95 -12.16
N PHE A 208 17.59 -2.14 -13.48
CA PHE A 208 17.12 -3.39 -14.05
C PHE A 208 18.11 -4.50 -13.77
#